data_AF-A0A7S2E6A5-F1
#
_entry.id   AF-A0A7S2E6A5-F1
#
_cell.length_a   1.000
_cell.length_b   1.000
_cell.length_c   1.000
_cell.angle_alpha   90.00
_cell.angle_beta   90.00
_cell.angle_gamma   90.00
#
_symmetry.space_group_name_H-M   'P 1'
#
loop_
_entity.id
_entity.type
_entity.pdbx_description
1 polymer ?
#
loop_
_entity_poly.entity_id
_entity_poly.type
_entity_poly.pdbx_seq_one_letter_code
_entity_poly.pdbx_strand_id
1 'polypeptide(L)'
;GFYCGLLSVPSSTTPKAIYVFNAFYMSLRSKFVNNNNGIQLYEVEWDPKKISWKEFRFNVLGVTDPSVAKKGSLRRIIYQRYQKLGLSSIPNKGDNGVHGSASPFEGLAEKVNWLNQPLPKDEFGKALLSKGLSKKVLKHWFTDPQVKLSSEKEGSLFDVLEDLDVDECFEKLVDIKSMQ
;
A
#
# COMPACT_ATOMS: atom_id res chain seq x y z
N GLY A 1 11.72 10.75 12.08
CA GLY A 1 11.28 11.94 11.33
C GLY A 1 10.02 12.46 12.00
N PHE A 2 9.92 13.77 12.16
CA PHE A 2 8.74 14.43 12.70
C PHE A 2 7.76 14.63 11.51
N TYR A 3 6.62 13.94 11.50
CA TYR A 3 5.66 13.98 10.38
C TYR A 3 4.72 15.16 10.56
N CYS A 4 5.23 16.34 10.20
CA CYS A 4 4.54 17.61 10.33
C CYS A 4 4.51 18.34 8.98
N GLY A 5 3.32 18.77 8.56
CA GLY A 5 3.12 19.64 7.40
C GLY A 5 2.83 21.07 7.85
N LEU A 6 3.35 22.06 7.14
CA LEU A 6 3.00 23.46 7.35
C LEU A 6 2.02 23.89 6.26
N LEU A 7 0.83 24.32 6.67
CA LEU A 7 -0.18 24.91 5.80
C LEU A 7 -0.22 26.42 6.03
N SER A 8 -0.17 27.18 4.94
CA SER A 8 -0.43 28.61 4.96
C SER A 8 -1.90 28.85 4.62
N VAL A 9 -2.66 29.39 5.57
CA VAL A 9 -4.05 29.78 5.32
C VAL A 9 -4.07 31.24 4.85
N PRO A 10 -4.54 31.51 3.61
CA PRO A 10 -4.76 32.88 3.15
C PRO A 10 -5.79 33.55 4.07
N SER A 11 -5.45 34.72 4.59
CA SER A 11 -6.33 35.53 5.43
C SER A 11 -6.22 36.98 4.96
N SER A 12 -7.34 37.70 5.01
CA SER A 12 -7.45 39.08 4.53
C SER A 12 -6.63 40.09 5.34
N THR A 13 -6.11 39.71 6.51
CA THR A 13 -5.38 40.63 7.41
C THR A 13 -4.01 40.10 7.86
N THR A 14 -3.76 38.79 7.89
CA THR A 14 -2.43 38.20 8.17
C THR A 14 -2.41 36.71 7.87
N PRO A 15 -1.43 36.19 7.10
CA PRO A 15 -1.31 34.75 6.84
C PRO A 15 -1.18 33.96 8.13
N LYS A 16 -2.01 32.93 8.32
CA LYS A 16 -1.95 32.05 9.49
C LYS A 16 -1.24 30.76 9.12
N ALA A 17 -0.18 30.43 9.86
CA ALA A 17 0.50 29.14 9.79
C ALA A 17 -0.24 28.09 10.61
N ILE A 18 -0.54 26.93 10.00
CA ILE A 18 -1.09 25.75 10.68
C ILE A 18 -0.10 24.60 10.52
N TYR A 19 0.32 24.02 11.65
CA TYR A 19 1.09 22.79 11.65
C TYR A 19 0.16 21.60 11.79
N VAL A 20 0.22 20.67 10.84
CA VAL A 20 -0.58 19.44 10.82
C VAL A 20 0.32 18.26 11.16
N PHE A 21 -0.09 17.46 12.13
CA PHE A 21 0.70 16.33 12.63
C PHE A 21 0.02 15.01 12.29
N ASN A 22 0.77 14.08 11.69
CA ASN A 22 0.33 12.70 11.61
C ASN A 22 0.70 11.96 12.92
N ALA A 23 -0.15 12.13 13.94
CA ALA A 23 0.07 11.52 15.26
C ALA A 23 0.02 9.98 15.24
N PHE A 24 -0.67 9.39 14.25
CA PHE A 24 -0.81 7.94 14.12
C PHE A 24 0.48 7.26 13.66
N TYR A 25 1.21 7.88 12.72
CA TYR A 25 2.34 7.23 12.05
C TYR A 25 3.48 6.82 13.00
N MET A 26 3.77 7.60 14.05
CA MET A 26 4.81 7.25 15.01
C MET A 26 4.45 6.01 15.84
N SER A 27 3.19 5.89 16.25
CA SER A 27 2.67 4.71 16.93
C SER A 27 2.58 3.50 16.01
N LEU A 28 2.32 3.69 14.71
CA LEU A 28 2.38 2.60 13.73
C LEU A 28 3.83 2.12 13.55
N ARG A 29 4.77 3.05 13.30
CA ARG A 29 6.17 2.72 13.04
C ARG A 29 6.81 1.97 14.22
N SER A 30 6.51 2.36 15.46
CA SER A 30 7.07 1.70 16.65
C SER A 30 6.74 0.21 16.68
N LYS A 31 5.58 -0.22 16.14
CA LYS A 31 5.20 -1.63 16.04
C LYS A 31 6.13 -2.44 15.13
N PHE A 32 6.81 -1.81 14.17
CA PHE A 32 7.67 -2.51 13.21
C PHE A 32 9.17 -2.44 13.52
N VAL A 33 9.60 -1.50 14.36
CA VAL A 33 11.04 -1.23 14.61
C VAL A 33 11.52 -1.61 16.01
N ASN A 34 10.61 -2.02 16.90
CA ASN A 34 10.99 -2.44 18.25
C ASN A 34 11.67 -3.83 18.21
N ASN A 35 12.71 -4.02 19.03
CA ASN A 35 13.57 -5.22 19.04
C ASN A 35 12.84 -6.56 19.28
N ASN A 36 11.62 -6.53 19.83
CA ASN A 36 10.84 -7.73 20.15
C ASN A 36 9.79 -8.06 19.07
N ASN A 37 9.76 -7.30 17.98
CA ASN A 37 8.78 -7.47 16.90
C ASN A 37 9.50 -7.92 15.63
N GLY A 38 8.87 -8.83 14.89
CA GLY A 38 9.35 -9.31 13.60
C GLY A 38 8.22 -9.33 12.58
N ILE A 39 8.58 -9.14 11.31
CA ILE A 39 7.64 -9.28 10.19
C ILE A 39 7.98 -10.59 9.49
N GLN A 40 6.97 -11.42 9.28
CA GLN A 40 7.07 -12.57 8.39
C GLN A 40 6.59 -12.16 7.01
N LEU A 41 7.47 -12.30 6.02
CA LEU A 41 7.20 -11.91 4.65
C LEU A 41 6.87 -13.15 3.83
N TYR A 42 5.81 -13.07 3.04
CA TYR A 42 5.41 -14.10 2.10
C TYR A 42 5.22 -13.46 0.73
N GLU A 43 5.90 -13.99 -0.28
CA GLU A 43 5.50 -13.80 -1.67
C GLU A 43 4.46 -14.88 -1.99
N VAL A 44 3.31 -14.47 -2.52
CA VAL A 44 2.21 -15.37 -2.86
C VAL A 44 1.77 -15.12 -4.29
N GLU A 45 1.40 -16.19 -4.98
CA GLU A 45 0.92 -16.16 -6.36
C GLU A 45 -0.38 -16.96 -6.48
N TRP A 46 -1.22 -16.56 -7.41
CA TRP A 46 -2.48 -17.23 -7.72
C TRP A 46 -2.85 -16.99 -9.18
N ASP A 47 -3.80 -17.78 -9.68
CA ASP A 47 -4.36 -17.60 -11.02
C ASP A 47 -5.32 -16.39 -11.03
N PRO A 48 -5.00 -15.28 -11.73
CA PRO A 48 -5.83 -14.09 -11.74
C PRO A 48 -7.22 -14.34 -12.38
N LYS A 49 -7.40 -15.42 -13.14
CA LYS A 49 -8.71 -15.81 -13.67
C LYS A 49 -9.65 -16.40 -12.62
N LYS A 50 -9.11 -16.78 -11.45
CA LYS A 50 -9.88 -17.38 -10.35
C LYS A 50 -10.19 -16.39 -9.24
N ILE A 51 -9.28 -15.45 -9.00
CA ILE A 51 -9.36 -14.47 -7.91
C ILE A 51 -8.77 -13.16 -8.42
N SER A 52 -9.59 -12.12 -8.53
CA SER A 52 -9.11 -10.76 -8.78
C SER A 52 -8.30 -10.24 -7.59
N TRP A 53 -7.48 -9.21 -7.80
CA TRP A 53 -6.71 -8.56 -6.73
C TRP A 53 -7.61 -8.05 -5.60
N LYS A 54 -8.74 -7.46 -5.98
CA LYS A 54 -9.80 -7.06 -5.05
C LYS A 54 -10.33 -8.25 -4.25
N GLU A 55 -10.68 -9.36 -4.89
CA GLU A 55 -11.14 -10.53 -4.15
C GLU A 55 -10.07 -11.11 -3.24
N PHE A 56 -8.80 -11.09 -3.64
CA PHE A 56 -7.70 -11.46 -2.76
C PHE A 56 -7.69 -10.57 -1.51
N ARG A 57 -7.75 -9.24 -1.65
CA ARG A 57 -7.77 -8.33 -0.50
C ARG A 57 -9.01 -8.49 0.38
N PHE A 58 -10.19 -8.59 -0.21
CA PHE A 58 -11.45 -8.56 0.55
C PHE A 58 -11.90 -9.93 1.06
N ASN A 59 -11.63 -11.01 0.31
CA ASN A 59 -12.09 -12.36 0.65
C ASN A 59 -10.99 -13.25 1.22
N VAL A 60 -9.76 -13.15 0.71
CA VAL A 60 -8.63 -13.98 1.18
C VAL A 60 -7.98 -13.34 2.41
N LEU A 61 -7.51 -12.09 2.31
CA LEU A 61 -7.00 -11.36 3.47
C LEU A 61 -8.14 -11.00 4.44
N GLY A 62 -9.26 -10.51 3.92
CA GLY A 62 -10.38 -9.98 4.70
C GLY A 62 -10.32 -8.46 4.81
N VAL A 63 -11.45 -7.78 5.02
CA VAL A 63 -11.45 -6.31 5.21
C VAL A 63 -10.61 -5.87 6.43
N THR A 64 -10.21 -4.59 6.45
CA THR A 64 -9.32 -4.02 7.47
C THR A 64 -9.79 -4.22 8.90
N ASP A 65 -11.11 -4.21 9.14
CA ASP A 65 -11.71 -4.53 10.44
C ASP A 65 -11.95 -6.04 10.57
N PRO A 66 -11.15 -6.77 11.38
CA PRO A 66 -11.26 -8.22 11.47
C PRO A 66 -12.57 -8.71 12.11
N SER A 67 -13.28 -7.84 12.86
CA SER A 67 -14.53 -8.18 13.53
C SER A 67 -15.71 -8.37 12.54
N VAL A 68 -15.60 -7.77 11.35
CA VAL A 68 -16.59 -7.86 10.25
C VAL A 68 -16.02 -8.53 9.00
N ALA A 69 -14.76 -8.96 9.02
CA ALA A 69 -14.14 -9.70 7.93
C ALA A 69 -14.83 -11.05 7.66
N LYS A 70 -14.91 -11.42 6.38
CA LYS A 70 -15.56 -12.65 5.90
C LYS A 70 -15.03 -13.88 6.65
N LYS A 71 -15.93 -14.78 7.06
CA LYS A 71 -15.55 -16.07 7.69
C LYS A 71 -14.63 -16.85 6.76
N GLY A 72 -13.48 -17.28 7.29
CA GLY A 72 -12.44 -17.99 6.53
C GLY A 72 -11.34 -17.09 5.96
N SER A 73 -11.51 -15.76 5.95
CA SER A 73 -10.42 -14.85 5.60
C SER A 73 -9.32 -14.83 6.69
N LEU A 74 -8.09 -14.47 6.31
CA LEU A 74 -6.95 -14.47 7.23
C LEU A 74 -7.16 -13.55 8.43
N ARG A 75 -7.60 -12.31 8.22
CA ARG A 75 -7.89 -11.37 9.32
C ARG A 75 -8.97 -11.92 10.25
N ARG A 76 -10.02 -12.56 9.71
CA ARG A 76 -11.06 -13.19 10.53
C ARG A 76 -10.54 -14.38 11.33
N ILE A 77 -9.69 -15.21 10.73
CA ILE A 77 -9.05 -16.35 11.42
C ILE A 77 -8.15 -15.85 12.55
N ILE A 78 -7.32 -14.83 12.29
CA ILE A 78 -6.44 -14.22 13.30
C ILE A 78 -7.29 -13.63 14.43
N TYR A 79 -8.35 -12.88 14.12
CA TYR A 79 -9.28 -12.34 15.11
C TYR A 79 -9.89 -13.43 16.00
N GLN A 80 -10.34 -14.54 15.41
CA GLN A 80 -10.96 -15.64 16.17
C GLN A 80 -9.95 -16.46 16.98
N ARG A 81 -8.68 -16.50 16.55
CA ARG A 81 -7.64 -17.36 17.14
C ARG A 81 -6.54 -16.58 17.84
N TYR A 82 -6.71 -15.27 18.08
CA TYR A 82 -5.65 -14.37 18.51
C TYR A 82 -4.89 -14.88 19.74
N GLN A 83 -5.60 -15.39 20.76
CA GLN A 83 -4.99 -15.96 21.97
C GLN A 83 -4.15 -17.22 21.66
N LYS A 84 -4.65 -18.09 20.78
CA LYS A 84 -3.92 -19.30 20.34
C LYS A 84 -2.69 -18.95 19.50
N LEU A 85 -2.72 -17.80 18.83
CA LEU A 85 -1.60 -17.24 18.08
C LEU A 85 -0.63 -16.44 18.96
N GLY A 86 -0.88 -16.35 20.28
CA GLY A 86 -0.02 -15.64 21.23
C GLY A 86 -0.20 -14.12 21.24
N LEU A 87 -1.25 -13.59 20.60
CA LEU A 87 -1.55 -12.16 20.62
C LEU A 87 -2.16 -11.74 21.97
N SER A 88 -1.67 -10.65 22.54
CA SER A 88 -2.06 -10.16 23.87
C SER A 88 -3.39 -9.40 23.89
N SER A 89 -3.88 -8.95 22.73
CA SER A 89 -5.10 -8.18 22.59
C SER A 89 -5.93 -8.65 21.40
N ILE A 90 -7.23 -8.40 21.48
CA ILE A 90 -8.14 -8.68 20.37
C ILE A 90 -7.77 -7.80 19.15
N PRO A 91 -7.58 -8.38 17.95
CA PRO A 91 -7.26 -7.63 16.75
C PRO A 91 -8.30 -6.55 16.45
N ASN A 92 -7.83 -5.40 15.96
CA ASN A 92 -8.65 -4.24 15.61
C ASN A 92 -8.21 -3.67 14.24
N LYS A 93 -8.77 -2.54 13.80
CA LYS A 93 -8.44 -1.94 12.50
C LYS A 93 -6.95 -1.59 12.33
N GLY A 94 -6.29 -1.16 13.41
CA GLY A 94 -4.87 -0.80 13.39
C GLY A 94 -3.92 -1.96 13.69
N ASP A 95 -4.40 -3.02 14.34
CA ASP A 95 -3.67 -4.24 14.67
C ASP A 95 -4.44 -5.45 14.13
N ASN A 96 -4.54 -5.56 12.80
CA ASN A 96 -5.36 -6.55 12.11
C ASN A 96 -4.61 -7.82 11.70
N GLY A 97 -3.35 -7.95 12.11
CA GLY A 97 -2.54 -9.17 12.02
C GLY A 97 -1.86 -9.45 10.68
N VAL A 98 -2.39 -8.96 9.55
CA VAL A 98 -1.78 -9.18 8.23
C VAL A 98 -1.93 -7.98 7.30
N HIS A 99 -0.82 -7.64 6.64
CA HIS A 99 -0.74 -6.71 5.53
C HIS A 99 -0.75 -7.46 4.19
N GLY A 100 -1.31 -6.83 3.17
CA GLY A 100 -1.16 -7.28 1.79
C GLY A 100 -1.30 -6.09 0.85
N SER A 101 -0.49 -6.10 -0.21
CA SER A 101 -0.33 -4.98 -1.14
C SER A 101 -1.67 -4.58 -1.77
N ALA A 102 -1.95 -3.27 -1.88
CA ALA A 102 -3.26 -2.82 -2.34
C ALA A 102 -3.46 -2.93 -3.86
N SER A 103 -2.36 -3.07 -4.60
CA SER A 103 -2.31 -3.25 -6.05
C SER A 103 -1.10 -4.09 -6.47
N PRO A 104 -1.05 -4.60 -7.72
CA PRO A 104 0.14 -5.23 -8.29
C PRO A 104 1.38 -4.33 -8.23
N PHE A 105 1.19 -3.02 -8.38
CA PHE A 105 2.28 -2.03 -8.33
C PHE A 105 2.87 -1.87 -6.94
N GLU A 106 2.03 -1.81 -5.90
CA GLU A 106 2.49 -1.85 -4.52
C GLU A 106 3.15 -3.18 -4.18
N GLY A 107 2.66 -4.30 -4.73
CA GLY A 107 3.31 -5.60 -4.60
C GLY A 107 4.74 -5.57 -5.13
N LEU A 108 4.97 -4.97 -6.29
CA LEU A 108 6.32 -4.75 -6.83
C LEU A 108 7.16 -3.84 -5.90
N ALA A 109 6.60 -2.72 -5.44
CA ALA A 109 7.28 -1.79 -4.55
C ALA A 109 7.75 -2.47 -3.25
N GLU A 110 6.87 -3.29 -2.68
CA GLU A 110 7.12 -4.06 -1.46
C GLU A 110 8.17 -5.15 -1.68
N LYS A 111 8.13 -5.89 -2.79
CA LYS A 111 9.17 -6.88 -3.12
C LYS A 111 10.55 -6.23 -3.30
N VAL A 112 10.61 -5.06 -3.93
CA VAL A 112 11.86 -4.30 -4.04
C VAL A 112 12.37 -3.84 -2.66
N ASN A 113 11.46 -3.36 -1.79
CA ASN A 113 11.82 -2.81 -0.48
C ASN A 113 12.19 -3.89 0.55
N TRP A 114 11.40 -4.96 0.63
CA TRP A 114 11.50 -5.97 1.68
C TRP A 114 12.34 -7.18 1.30
N LEU A 115 12.33 -7.58 0.03
CA LEU A 115 13.06 -8.76 -0.48
C LEU A 115 14.31 -8.38 -1.27
N ASN A 116 14.60 -7.09 -1.42
CA ASN A 116 15.66 -6.58 -2.31
C ASN A 116 15.55 -7.13 -3.74
N GLN A 117 14.34 -7.45 -4.21
CA GLN A 117 14.13 -8.02 -5.53
C GLN A 117 14.46 -6.99 -6.61
N PRO A 118 15.42 -7.26 -7.51
CA PRO A 118 15.73 -6.32 -8.58
C PRO A 118 14.57 -6.22 -9.57
N LEU A 119 14.17 -5.00 -9.95
CA LEU A 119 13.11 -4.74 -10.94
C LEU A 119 13.18 -5.62 -12.22
N PRO A 120 14.35 -5.86 -12.85
CA PRO A 120 14.41 -6.68 -14.06
C PRO A 120 14.22 -8.18 -13.82
N LYS A 121 14.24 -8.63 -12.56
CA LYS A 121 14.01 -10.03 -12.15
C LYS A 121 12.56 -10.27 -11.71
N ASP A 122 11.72 -9.24 -11.73
CA ASP A 122 10.28 -9.35 -11.51
C ASP A 122 9.57 -9.21 -12.86
N GLU A 123 8.63 -10.10 -13.18
CA GLU A 123 7.98 -10.08 -14.50
C GLU A 123 7.12 -8.81 -14.72
N PHE A 124 6.43 -8.32 -13.68
CA PHE A 124 5.67 -7.07 -13.75
C PHE A 124 6.63 -5.87 -13.87
N GLY A 125 7.68 -5.84 -13.05
CA GLY A 125 8.73 -4.83 -13.12
C GLY A 125 9.43 -4.77 -14.48
N LYS A 126 9.73 -5.94 -15.06
CA LYS A 126 10.32 -6.09 -16.40
C LYS A 126 9.37 -5.60 -17.49
N ALA A 127 8.07 -5.91 -17.40
CA ALA A 127 7.07 -5.40 -18.32
C ALA A 127 7.02 -3.86 -18.31
N LEU A 128 6.98 -3.23 -17.13
CA LEU A 128 6.99 -1.77 -16.99
C LEU A 128 8.26 -1.15 -17.56
N LEU A 129 9.42 -1.75 -17.30
CA LEU A 129 10.70 -1.31 -17.88
C LEU A 129 10.67 -1.35 -19.42
N SER A 130 10.06 -2.39 -20.01
CA SER A 130 9.92 -2.53 -21.47
C SER A 130 9.05 -1.45 -22.11
N LYS A 131 8.14 -0.84 -21.35
CA LYS A 131 7.31 0.31 -21.77
C LYS A 131 7.95 1.67 -21.49
N GLY A 132 9.22 1.69 -21.07
CA GLY A 132 9.96 2.94 -20.85
C GLY A 132 9.78 3.57 -19.46
N LEU A 133 9.09 2.90 -18.52
CA LEU A 133 9.10 3.30 -17.11
C LEU A 133 10.47 2.98 -16.50
N SER A 134 11.41 3.91 -16.61
CA SER A 134 12.77 3.72 -16.11
C SER A 134 12.80 3.38 -14.62
N LYS A 135 13.87 2.70 -14.16
CA LYS A 135 14.08 2.41 -12.73
C LYS A 135 13.98 3.66 -11.84
N LYS A 136 14.39 4.83 -12.35
CA LYS A 136 14.30 6.12 -11.63
C LYS A 136 12.84 6.54 -11.43
N VAL A 137 12.02 6.42 -12.47
CA VAL A 137 10.58 6.71 -12.40
C VAL A 137 9.90 5.75 -11.44
N LEU A 138 10.13 4.44 -11.58
CA LEU A 138 9.53 3.43 -10.71
C LEU A 138 9.89 3.65 -9.23
N LYS A 139 11.16 3.90 -8.93
CA LYS A 139 11.59 4.19 -7.54
C LYS A 139 10.96 5.46 -6.98
N HIS A 140 10.72 6.47 -7.79
CA HIS A 140 9.99 7.66 -7.36
C HIS A 140 8.51 7.34 -7.13
N TRP A 141 7.91 6.56 -8.02
CA TRP A 141 6.51 6.17 -7.93
C TRP A 141 6.21 5.23 -6.74
N PHE A 142 7.19 4.48 -6.26
CA PHE A 142 7.09 3.68 -5.03
C PHE A 142 6.93 4.52 -3.75
N THR A 143 7.09 5.85 -3.81
CA THR A 143 6.84 6.73 -2.67
C THR A 143 5.44 7.33 -2.68
N ASP A 144 4.54 6.80 -3.50
CA ASP A 144 3.19 7.31 -3.71
C ASP A 144 3.12 8.82 -4.02
N PRO A 145 3.75 9.30 -5.12
CA PRO A 145 3.70 10.70 -5.47
C PRO A 145 2.30 11.11 -5.94
N GLN A 146 2.05 12.42 -5.88
CA GLN A 146 0.95 13.00 -6.66
C GLN A 146 1.33 12.97 -8.14
N VAL A 147 0.45 12.39 -8.97
CA VAL A 147 0.63 12.28 -10.42
C VAL A 147 -0.52 12.96 -11.14
N LYS A 148 -0.26 13.47 -12.36
CA LYS A 148 -1.33 13.97 -13.23
C LYS A 148 -2.24 12.83 -13.66
N LEU A 149 -3.53 12.96 -13.38
CA LEU A 149 -4.60 12.04 -13.78
C LEU A 149 -5.41 12.61 -14.95
N SER A 150 -5.40 13.93 -15.12
CA SER A 150 -5.92 14.67 -16.27
C SER A 150 -5.26 16.06 -16.34
N SER A 151 -5.68 16.91 -17.27
CA SER A 151 -5.21 18.30 -17.36
C SER A 151 -5.51 19.16 -16.13
N GLU A 152 -6.52 18.79 -15.35
CA GLU A 152 -7.02 19.59 -14.22
C GLU A 152 -6.97 18.82 -12.88
N LYS A 153 -6.49 17.58 -12.89
CA LYS A 153 -6.54 16.70 -11.72
C LYS A 153 -5.21 16.01 -11.47
N GLU A 154 -4.73 16.14 -10.25
CA GLU A 154 -3.68 15.31 -9.68
C GLU A 154 -4.25 14.41 -8.58
N GLY A 155 -3.55 13.32 -8.27
CA GLY A 155 -3.92 12.44 -7.17
C GLY A 155 -2.81 11.47 -6.81
N SER A 156 -2.98 10.78 -5.67
CA SER A 156 -2.09 9.69 -5.25
C SER A 156 -2.04 8.61 -6.32
N LEU A 157 -0.83 8.14 -6.62
CA LEU A 157 -0.61 7.06 -7.57
C LEU A 157 -1.14 5.74 -7.01
N PHE A 158 -0.93 5.46 -5.72
CA PHE A 158 -1.41 4.23 -5.09
C PHE A 158 -2.94 4.20 -5.04
N ASP A 159 -3.57 5.33 -4.67
CA ASP A 159 -5.04 5.41 -4.60
C ASP A 159 -5.71 5.09 -5.95
N VAL A 160 -5.10 5.52 -7.07
CA VAL A 160 -5.69 5.28 -8.40
C VAL A 160 -5.41 3.89 -8.97
N LEU A 161 -4.50 3.14 -8.34
CA LEU A 161 -4.15 1.76 -8.71
C LEU A 161 -4.76 0.73 -7.77
N GLU A 162 -5.34 1.17 -6.66
CA GLU A 162 -5.94 0.30 -5.65
C GLU A 162 -6.97 -0.65 -6.27
N ASP A 163 -6.93 -1.93 -5.85
CA ASP A 163 -7.82 -3.00 -6.28
C ASP A 163 -7.76 -3.40 -7.76
N LEU A 164 -6.95 -2.73 -8.60
CA LEU A 164 -6.81 -3.09 -10.01
C LEU A 164 -6.13 -4.44 -10.19
N ASP A 165 -6.59 -5.20 -11.18
CA ASP A 165 -5.90 -6.41 -11.64
C ASP A 165 -4.62 -6.08 -12.42
N VAL A 166 -3.77 -7.08 -12.64
CA VAL A 166 -2.42 -6.91 -13.22
C VAL A 166 -2.44 -6.13 -14.54
N ASP A 167 -3.30 -6.51 -15.46
CA ASP A 167 -3.37 -5.89 -16.80
C ASP A 167 -3.90 -4.44 -16.71
N GLU A 168 -4.95 -4.22 -15.92
CA GLU A 168 -5.53 -2.87 -15.72
C GLU A 168 -4.54 -1.93 -15.03
N CYS A 169 -3.84 -2.43 -14.01
CA CYS A 169 -2.80 -1.71 -13.28
C CYS A 169 -1.65 -1.33 -14.22
N PHE A 170 -1.22 -2.26 -15.09
CA PHE A 170 -0.18 -2.03 -16.08
C PHE A 170 -0.56 -0.93 -17.07
N GLU A 171 -1.72 -1.04 -17.71
CA GLU A 171 -2.18 -0.04 -18.68
C GLU A 171 -2.34 1.33 -18.03
N LYS A 172 -2.89 1.38 -16.80
CA LYS A 172 -3.02 2.63 -16.04
C LYS A 172 -1.67 3.30 -15.78
N LEU A 173 -0.63 2.54 -15.42
CA LEU A 173 0.72 3.06 -15.20
C LEU A 173 1.33 3.64 -16.48
N VAL A 174 1.13 2.96 -17.61
CA VAL A 174 1.60 3.41 -18.94
C VAL A 174 0.89 4.69 -19.35
N ASP A 175 -0.43 4.74 -19.17
CA ASP A 175 -1.24 5.93 -19.45
C ASP A 175 -0.82 7.12 -18.60
N ILE A 176 -0.70 6.95 -17.28
CA ILE A 176 -0.23 7.99 -16.36
C ILE A 176 1.16 8.47 -16.78
N LYS A 177 2.06 7.57 -17.20
CA LYS A 177 3.40 7.94 -17.66
C LYS A 177 3.35 8.81 -18.92
N SER A 178 2.39 8.60 -19.82
CA SER A 178 2.22 9.41 -21.03
C SER A 178 1.76 10.84 -20.73
N MET A 179 1.15 11.06 -19.56
CA MET A 179 0.62 12.35 -19.12
C MET A 179 1.60 13.18 -18.27
N GLN A 180 2.73 12.58 -17.84
CA GLN A 180 3.78 13.27 -17.06
C GLN A 180 4.77 13.98 -17.97
#